data_AF-A0A3D2Z0R0-F1
#
_entry.id   AF-A0A3D2Z0R0-F1
#
_cell.length_a   1.000
_cell.length_b   1.000
_cell.length_c   1.000
_cell.angle_alpha   90.00
_cell.angle_beta   90.00
_cell.angle_gamma   90.00
#
_symmetry.space_group_name_H-M   'P 1'
#
loop_
_entity.id
_entity.type
_entity.pdbx_description
1 polymer ?
#
loop_
_entity_poly.entity_id
_entity_poly.type
_entity_poly.pdbx_seq_one_letter_code
_entity_poly.pdbx_strand_id
1 'polypeptide(L)' 'MADHPVVNVSWEDAKAYADWIGKRLPTESEWERTALGDGRNEYPWGSSCNADQANFDNAEGGTTPVEHFSKGVSPFGIW' A
#
# COMPACT_ATOMS: atom_id res chain seq x y z
N MET A 1 11.74 -10.51 8.85
CA MET A 1 10.61 -10.01 9.65
C MET A 1 10.69 -8.51 9.93
N ALA A 2 11.86 -7.87 9.89
CA ALA A 2 11.98 -6.43 10.18
C ALA A 2 11.29 -5.51 9.15
N ASP A 3 11.02 -6.00 7.93
CA ASP A 3 10.57 -5.17 6.80
C ASP A 3 9.13 -5.46 6.34
N HIS A 4 8.36 -6.21 7.15
CA HIS A 4 6.96 -6.50 6.86
C HIS A 4 6.06 -5.37 7.42
N PRO A 5 4.90 -5.11 6.80
CA PRO A 5 3.92 -4.19 7.37
C PRO A 5 3.45 -4.69 8.73
N VAL A 6 3.33 -3.77 9.68
CA VAL A 6 2.77 -4.06 11.01
C VAL A 6 1.30 -4.41 10.86
N VAL A 7 0.88 -5.49 11.52
CA VAL A 7 -0.49 -6.00 11.51
C VAL A 7 -1.13 -5.90 12.90
N ASN A 8 -2.45 -6.12 12.98
CA ASN A 8 -3.23 -6.10 14.24
C ASN A 8 -3.17 -4.76 14.98
N VAL A 9 -3.19 -3.64 14.25
CA VAL A 9 -3.25 -2.29 14.80
C VAL A 9 -4.66 -1.72 14.63
N SER A 10 -5.14 -0.98 15.63
CA SER A 10 -6.39 -0.24 15.50
C SER A 10 -6.18 1.05 14.69
N TRP A 11 -7.27 1.66 14.24
CA TRP A 11 -7.20 2.98 13.60
C TRP A 11 -6.63 4.05 14.55
N GLU A 12 -6.96 3.96 15.84
CA GLU A 12 -6.46 4.88 16.87
C GLU A 12 -4.96 4.74 17.06
N ASP A 13 -4.44 3.50 17.07
CA ASP A 13 -3.00 3.24 17.14
C ASP A 13 -2.26 3.78 15.90
N ALA A 14 -2.82 3.55 14.71
CA ALA A 14 -2.25 4.06 13.47
C ALA A 14 -2.19 5.59 13.44
N LYS A 15 -3.26 6.25 13.93
CA LYS A 15 -3.31 7.71 14.06
C LYS A 15 -2.30 8.20 15.11
N ALA A 16 -2.27 7.59 16.29
CA ALA A 16 -1.35 7.97 17.35
C ALA A 16 0.12 7.86 16.91
N TYR A 17 0.46 6.82 16.13
CA TYR A 17 1.77 6.67 15.53
C TYR A 17 2.06 7.77 14.51
N ALA A 18 1.12 8.06 13.60
CA ALA A 18 1.28 9.13 12.62
C ALA A 18 1.51 10.49 13.30
N ASP A 19 0.73 10.80 14.34
CA ASP A 19 0.88 12.03 15.13
C ASP A 19 2.23 12.07 15.87
N TRP A 20 2.67 10.93 16.43
CA TRP A 20 3.97 10.82 17.11
C TRP A 20 5.17 11.14 16.21
N ILE A 21 5.13 10.71 14.94
CA ILE A 21 6.17 11.05 13.95
C ILE A 21 5.96 12.41 13.27
N GLY A 22 4.99 13.21 13.73
CA GLY A 22 4.68 14.53 13.17
C GLY A 22 4.03 14.49 11.77
N LYS A 23 3.36 13.37 11.44
CA LYS A 23 2.57 13.19 10.21
C LYS A 23 1.08 13.09 10.56
N ARG A 24 0.27 12.68 9.58
CA ARG A 24 -1.14 12.32 9.75
C ARG A 24 -1.49 11.16 8.84
N LEU A 25 -2.61 10.49 9.11
CA LEU A 25 -3.19 9.55 8.16
C LEU A 25 -3.62 10.30 6.88
N PRO A 26 -3.44 9.70 5.69
CA PRO A 26 -3.98 10.25 4.46
C PRO A 26 -5.51 10.23 4.52
N THR A 27 -6.13 11.17 3.82
CA THR A 27 -7.56 11.07 3.50
C THR A 27 -7.77 10.00 2.42
N GLU A 28 -9.01 9.50 2.27
CA GLU A 28 -9.35 8.52 1.23
C GLU A 28 -8.96 9.03 -0.17
N SER A 29 -9.29 10.28 -0.49
CA SER A 29 -8.98 10.88 -1.79
C SER A 29 -7.47 11.06 -2.02
N GLU A 30 -6.70 11.35 -0.96
CA GLU A 30 -5.24 11.41 -1.08
C GLU A 30 -4.66 10.02 -1.33
N TRP A 31 -5.13 9.02 -0.60
CA TRP A 31 -4.71 7.64 -0.77
C TRP A 31 -5.01 7.12 -2.18
N GLU A 32 -6.25 7.31 -2.65
CA GLU A 32 -6.68 6.90 -3.99
C GLU A 32 -5.84 7.57 -5.07
N ARG A 33 -5.61 8.88 -4.97
CA ARG A 33 -4.78 9.61 -5.93
C ARG A 33 -3.34 9.09 -5.95
N THR A 34 -2.75 8.82 -4.78
CA THR A 34 -1.38 8.31 -4.71
C THR A 34 -1.24 6.89 -5.27
N ALA A 35 -2.30 6.08 -5.18
CA ALA A 35 -2.34 4.72 -5.70
C ALA A 35 -2.61 4.69 -7.22
N LEU A 36 -3.64 5.39 -7.71
CA LEU A 36 -4.09 5.29 -9.11
C LEU A 36 -3.43 6.30 -10.04
N GLY A 37 -2.82 7.36 -9.50
CA GLY A 37 -2.38 8.49 -10.31
C GLY A 37 -3.54 9.41 -10.70
N ASP A 38 -3.32 10.22 -11.74
CA ASP A 38 -4.38 11.05 -12.36
C ASP A 38 -5.18 10.28 -13.43
N GLY A 39 -4.95 8.96 -13.57
CA GLY A 39 -5.61 8.08 -14.52
C GLY A 39 -6.87 7.40 -13.97
N ARG A 40 -7.63 6.76 -14.85
CA ARG A 40 -8.78 5.89 -14.50
C ARG A 40 -8.45 4.41 -14.74
N ASN A 41 -7.28 3.99 -14.29
CA ASN A 41 -6.88 2.58 -14.39
C ASN A 41 -7.60 1.77 -13.30
N GLU A 42 -7.75 0.46 -13.54
CA GLU A 42 -8.32 -0.45 -12.55
C GLU A 42 -7.32 -0.73 -11.40
N TYR A 43 -6.02 -0.73 -11.72
CA TYR A 43 -4.91 -0.93 -10.79
C TYR A 43 -3.87 0.20 -10.92
N PRO A 44 -3.02 0.42 -9.90
CA PRO A 44 -1.93 1.41 -9.96
C PRO A 44 -1.04 1.29 -11.21
N TRP A 45 -0.79 0.05 -11.65
CA TRP A 45 0.08 -0.30 -12.78
C TRP A 45 -0.66 -0.58 -14.10
N GLY A 46 -1.98 -0.40 -14.17
CA GLY A 46 -2.75 -0.58 -15.41
C GLY A 46 -4.07 -1.33 -15.26
N SER A 47 -4.44 -2.11 -16.28
CA SER A 47 -5.77 -2.73 -16.39
C SER A 47 -5.82 -4.23 -16.06
N SER A 48 -4.71 -4.82 -15.63
CA SER A 48 -4.64 -6.24 -15.24
C SER A 48 -3.71 -6.42 -14.05
N CYS A 49 -4.13 -7.26 -13.10
CA CYS A 49 -3.32 -7.68 -11.96
C CYS A 49 -2.75 -9.08 -12.19
N ASN A 50 -1.49 -9.30 -11.80
CA ASN A 50 -0.86 -10.61 -11.73
C ASN A 50 -0.05 -10.75 -10.43
N ALA A 51 0.38 -11.98 -10.13
CA ALA A 51 1.07 -12.32 -8.89
C ALA A 51 2.43 -11.62 -8.71
N ASP A 52 3.02 -11.02 -9.74
CA ASP A 52 4.27 -10.26 -9.62
C ASP A 52 4.04 -8.81 -9.14
N GLN A 53 2.77 -8.38 -9.03
CA GLN A 53 2.40 -6.98 -8.81
C GLN A 53 1.78 -6.73 -7.43
N ALA A 54 1.20 -7.75 -6.81
CA ALA A 54 0.60 -7.62 -5.49
C ALA A 54 0.53 -8.98 -4.77
N ASN A 55 0.46 -8.94 -3.44
CA ASN A 55 0.09 -10.08 -2.62
C ASN A 55 -1.44 -10.11 -2.46
N PHE A 56 -2.08 -11.06 -3.14
CA PHE A 56 -3.53 -11.29 -3.10
C PHE A 56 -3.83 -12.80 -3.12
N ASP A 57 -5.11 -13.17 -2.95
CA ASP A 57 -5.58 -14.57 -2.93
C ASP A 57 -4.88 -15.49 -1.93
N ASN A 58 -4.27 -14.91 -0.89
CA ASN A 58 -3.49 -15.64 0.12
C ASN A 58 -2.36 -16.50 -0.48
N ALA A 59 -1.80 -16.08 -1.62
CA ALA A 59 -0.74 -16.82 -2.32
C ALA A 59 0.52 -17.02 -1.46
N GLU A 60 0.88 -16.02 -0.65
CA GLU A 60 2.07 -16.01 0.21
C GLU A 60 1.81 -16.52 1.64
N GLY A 61 0.54 -16.73 2.02
CA GLY A 61 0.15 -17.19 3.36
C GLY A 61 0.36 -16.19 4.49
N GLY A 62 0.66 -14.92 4.18
CA GLY A 62 0.93 -13.85 5.13
C GLY A 62 1.30 -12.54 4.45
N THR A 63 1.79 -11.56 5.21
CA THR A 63 2.33 -10.32 4.64
C THR A 63 3.71 -10.57 4.04
N THR A 64 4.05 -9.79 3.02
CA THR A 64 5.39 -9.75 2.41
C THR A 64 6.12 -8.47 2.83
N PRO A 65 7.45 -8.39 2.64
CA PRO A 65 8.18 -7.14 2.82
C PRO A 65 7.59 -5.99 1.97
N VAL A 66 7.64 -4.75 2.48
CA VAL A 66 7.01 -3.58 1.86
C VAL A 66 7.50 -3.33 0.42
N GLU A 67 8.75 -3.67 0.10
CA GLU A 67 9.35 -3.46 -1.22
C GLU A 67 9.36 -4.71 -2.12
N HIS A 68 8.57 -5.74 -1.78
CA HIS A 68 8.60 -7.02 -2.50
C HIS A 68 8.11 -6.92 -3.95
N PHE A 69 7.04 -6.16 -4.21
CA PHE A 69 6.38 -6.09 -5.53
C PHE A 69 6.80 -4.84 -6.31
N SER A 70 8.03 -4.83 -6.82
CA SER A 70 8.55 -3.71 -7.63
C SER A 70 7.80 -3.44 -8.93
N LYS A 71 7.04 -4.41 -9.45
CA LYS A 71 6.16 -4.23 -10.62
C LYS A 71 4.77 -3.70 -10.24
N GLY A 72 4.48 -3.59 -8.94
CA GLY A 72 3.23 -3.07 -8.37
C GLY A 72 3.28 -1.59 -8.00
N VAL A 73 4.38 -0.90 -8.31
CA VAL A 73 4.59 0.49 -7.90
C VAL A 73 3.63 1.41 -8.66
N SER A 74 3.02 2.35 -7.93
CA SER A 74 2.12 3.34 -8.49
C SER A 74 2.83 4.32 -9.44
N PRO A 75 2.09 5.09 -10.26
CA PRO A 75 2.69 6.08 -11.16
C PRO A 75 3.49 7.17 -10.44
N PHE A 76 3.25 7.37 -9.13
CA PHE A 76 3.98 8.31 -8.29
C PHE A 76 5.15 7.68 -7.52
N GLY A 77 5.47 6.41 -7.77
CA GLY A 77 6.57 5.72 -7.10
C GLY A 77 6.22 5.21 -5.70
N ILE A 78 4.92 5.05 -5.39
CA ILE A 78 4.45 4.52 -4.12
C ILE A 78 4.30 2.99 -4.23
N TRP A 79 4.79 2.27 -3.22
CA TRP A 79 4.82 0.80 -3.16
C TRP A 79 3.58 0.24 -2.47
#